data_AF-A0A149TKB2-F1
#
_entry.id   AF-A0A149TKB2-F1
#
_cell.length_a   1.000
_cell.length_b   1.000
_cell.length_c   1.000
_cell.angle_alpha   90.00
_cell.angle_beta   90.00
_cell.angle_gamma   90.00
#
_symmetry.space_group_name_H-M   'P 1'
#
loop_
_entity.id
_entity.type
_entity.pdbx_description
1 polymer ?
#
loop_
_entity_poly.entity_id
_entity_poly.type
_entity_poly.pdbx_seq_one_letter_code
_entity_poly.pdbx_strand_id
1 'polypeptide(L)'
;MALIDVGSPAKAAEALGVSSSTVNHAVQGLEQSMEFPLLLRTSKRRYPEAVPTACGQSLYRSALSLLYWGVELVSPPQDASEKSVISLSLTDLRMLLQTGLTLRMIGYFLTVCEVGSVAKAARKLSISQPTLSRQIQKLETILNRKLLIRSPFGVQLTPEAQLLLEGCQRADQTYRSIMRDENFSYFRQFRTLRLASMMPSSSDSSLTLTLARLVRLWRERRYQPALTVSTLAAPTMVEGLLEDTYDVGLTDLLDVPPTLDHVDLEISDLHLVFARGHTLNGVTLSSLIEGGTLAIPAFGTGLRRLTDQFLEHAGLVPASVFETQSISLMLRLVIDGTCCAIMPAGSFRPQDVDSLPLPSRYRMITRLIWKKTHSNPASIERLKSCLLENRRHRKSAA
;
A
#
# COMPACT_ATOMS: atom_id res chain seq x y z
N MET A 1 4.33 -2.40 -28.77
CA MET A 1 3.45 -2.68 -29.93
C MET A 1 4.24 -3.33 -31.04
N ALA A 2 5.05 -2.59 -31.82
CA ALA A 2 5.89 -3.16 -32.90
C ALA A 2 6.66 -4.43 -32.51
N LEU A 3 7.15 -4.49 -31.27
CA LEU A 3 7.84 -5.66 -30.75
C LEU A 3 6.94 -6.91 -30.59
N ILE A 4 5.71 -6.72 -30.14
CA ILE A 4 4.71 -7.79 -29.96
C ILE A 4 4.14 -8.20 -31.33
N ASP A 5 3.91 -7.22 -32.20
CA ASP A 5 3.34 -7.44 -33.54
C ASP A 5 4.28 -8.23 -34.45
N VAL A 6 5.58 -7.92 -34.40
CA VAL A 6 6.59 -8.48 -35.31
C VAL A 6 7.47 -9.55 -34.62
N GLY A 7 7.29 -9.74 -33.31
CA GLY A 7 7.91 -10.78 -32.51
C GLY A 7 9.43 -10.65 -32.34
N SER A 8 10.09 -9.60 -32.85
CA SER A 8 11.55 -9.47 -32.79
C SER A 8 11.99 -8.02 -32.61
N PRO A 9 12.94 -7.72 -31.67
CA PRO A 9 13.54 -6.39 -31.53
C PRO A 9 14.15 -5.84 -32.81
N ALA A 10 14.79 -6.70 -33.62
CA ALA A 10 15.43 -6.27 -34.86
C ALA A 10 14.40 -5.85 -35.93
N LYS A 11 13.33 -6.65 -36.09
CA LYS A 11 12.27 -6.33 -37.05
C LYS A 11 11.41 -5.15 -36.58
N ALA A 12 11.20 -5.02 -35.27
CA ALA A 12 10.53 -3.86 -34.69
C ALA A 12 11.34 -2.57 -34.87
N ALA A 13 12.66 -2.65 -34.75
CA ALA A 13 13.58 -1.53 -34.98
C ALA A 13 13.57 -1.08 -36.44
N GLU A 14 13.60 -2.03 -37.38
CA GLU A 14 13.46 -1.78 -38.82
C GLU A 14 12.12 -1.09 -39.14
N ALA A 15 11.01 -1.61 -38.61
CA ALA A 15 9.68 -1.03 -38.83
C ALA A 15 9.51 0.37 -38.21
N LEU A 16 10.21 0.66 -37.12
CA LEU A 16 10.19 1.96 -36.44
C LEU A 16 11.24 2.95 -36.98
N GLY A 17 12.16 2.51 -37.85
CA GLY A 17 13.27 3.33 -38.35
C GLY A 17 14.27 3.74 -37.25
N VAL A 18 14.46 2.91 -36.22
CA VAL A 18 15.38 3.15 -35.09
C VAL A 18 16.34 1.97 -34.91
N SER A 19 17.32 2.06 -34.01
CA SER A 19 18.20 0.93 -33.72
C SER A 19 17.54 -0.09 -32.78
N SER A 20 17.96 -1.35 -32.87
CA SER A 20 17.52 -2.42 -31.95
C SER A 20 17.86 -2.13 -30.49
N SER A 21 18.95 -1.39 -30.23
CA SER A 21 19.31 -0.96 -28.88
C SER A 21 18.34 0.08 -28.32
N THR A 22 17.84 1.00 -29.14
CA THR A 22 16.81 1.98 -28.74
C THR A 22 15.51 1.27 -28.34
N VAL A 23 15.07 0.27 -29.12
CA VAL A 23 13.86 -0.51 -28.79
C VAL A 23 14.04 -1.27 -27.48
N ASN A 24 15.17 -1.94 -27.28
CA ASN A 24 15.45 -2.68 -26.04
C ASN A 24 15.55 -1.75 -24.82
N HIS A 25 16.20 -0.60 -24.95
CA HIS A 25 16.32 0.39 -23.87
C HIS A 25 14.96 0.97 -23.49
N ALA A 26 14.10 1.26 -24.47
CA ALA A 26 12.75 1.74 -24.21
C ALA A 26 11.90 0.71 -23.44
N VAL A 27 11.98 -0.56 -23.83
CA VAL A 27 11.29 -1.66 -23.13
C VAL A 27 11.85 -1.83 -21.72
N GLN A 28 13.18 -1.84 -21.55
CA GLN A 28 13.79 -1.94 -20.22
C GLN A 28 13.43 -0.77 -19.31
N GLY A 29 13.43 0.47 -19.83
CA GLY A 29 13.02 1.64 -19.07
C GLY A 29 11.56 1.58 -18.64
N LEU A 30 10.69 1.04 -19.50
CA LEU A 30 9.29 0.80 -19.16
C LEU A 30 9.14 -0.31 -18.12
N GLU A 31 9.82 -1.45 -18.28
CA GLU A 31 9.84 -2.54 -17.30
C GLU A 31 10.38 -2.09 -15.92
N GLN A 32 11.40 -1.23 -15.90
CA GLN A 32 11.93 -0.62 -14.67
C GLN A 32 10.93 0.33 -14.03
N SER A 33 10.32 1.22 -14.81
CA SER A 33 9.31 2.16 -14.30
C SER A 33 8.06 1.46 -13.78
N MET A 34 7.74 0.29 -14.36
CA MET A 34 6.62 -0.55 -13.96
C MET A 34 6.99 -1.59 -12.90
N GLU A 35 8.28 -1.70 -12.55
CA GLU A 35 8.85 -2.73 -11.66
C GLU A 35 8.42 -4.16 -12.02
N PHE A 36 8.14 -4.43 -13.31
CA PHE A 36 7.59 -5.70 -13.77
C PHE A 36 8.04 -6.05 -15.20
N PRO A 37 8.40 -7.32 -15.48
CA PRO A 37 8.76 -7.74 -16.84
C PRO A 37 7.53 -7.83 -17.75
N LEU A 38 7.59 -7.14 -18.89
CA LEU A 38 6.54 -7.14 -19.90
C LEU A 38 6.73 -8.26 -20.93
N LEU A 39 7.94 -8.81 -21.02
CA LEU A 39 8.30 -9.86 -21.96
C LEU A 39 8.98 -11.04 -21.24
N LEU A 40 8.69 -12.26 -21.68
CA LEU A 40 9.40 -13.46 -21.25
C LEU A 40 10.77 -13.53 -21.93
N ARG A 41 11.84 -13.56 -21.13
CA ARG A 41 13.20 -13.76 -21.63
C ARG A 41 13.56 -15.24 -21.52
N THR A 42 13.46 -15.99 -22.62
CA THR A 42 13.85 -17.42 -22.61
C THR A 42 15.36 -17.57 -22.82
N SER A 43 16.00 -18.48 -22.08
CA SER A 43 17.45 -18.72 -22.12
C SER A 43 17.93 -19.50 -23.35
N LYS A 44 17.02 -19.98 -24.20
CA LYS A 44 17.37 -20.75 -25.40
C LYS A 44 17.62 -19.82 -26.59
N ARG A 45 18.90 -19.55 -26.84
CA ARG A 45 19.44 -19.01 -28.10
C ARG A 45 18.92 -19.82 -29.29
N ARG A 46 17.91 -19.31 -30.01
CA ARG A 46 17.90 -19.39 -31.49
C ARG A 46 16.92 -18.49 -32.20
N TYR A 47 15.83 -18.03 -31.58
CA TYR A 47 15.01 -16.92 -32.08
C TYR A 47 14.34 -16.24 -30.87
N PRO A 48 14.61 -14.96 -30.57
CA PRO A 48 14.01 -14.29 -29.42
C PRO A 48 12.64 -13.81 -29.85
N GLU A 49 11.66 -14.72 -29.94
CA GLU A 49 10.28 -14.28 -30.04
C GLU A 49 9.96 -13.50 -28.77
N ALA A 50 9.59 -12.23 -28.93
CA ALA A 50 9.18 -11.36 -27.83
C ALA A 50 7.82 -11.82 -27.33
N VAL A 51 7.78 -12.91 -26.56
CA VAL A 51 6.55 -13.44 -25.99
C VAL A 51 6.12 -12.51 -24.86
N PRO A 52 5.00 -11.79 -24.99
CA PRO A 52 4.53 -10.93 -23.93
C PRO A 52 4.10 -11.77 -22.73
N THR A 53 4.39 -11.27 -21.53
CA THR A 53 3.76 -11.79 -20.32
C THR A 53 2.25 -11.50 -20.39
N ALA A 54 1.43 -12.12 -19.54
CA ALA A 54 -0.01 -11.77 -19.46
C ALA A 54 -0.21 -10.26 -19.23
N CYS A 55 0.70 -9.66 -18.47
CA CYS A 55 0.81 -8.22 -18.26
C CYS A 55 1.18 -7.46 -19.54
N GLY A 56 2.24 -7.87 -20.24
CA GLY A 56 2.61 -7.28 -21.53
C GLY A 56 1.47 -7.35 -22.54
N GLN A 57 0.68 -8.43 -22.52
CA GLN A 57 -0.47 -8.62 -23.40
C GLN A 57 -1.66 -7.74 -23.02
N SER A 58 -1.97 -7.60 -21.73
CA SER A 58 -3.01 -6.69 -21.24
C SER A 58 -2.62 -5.24 -21.55
N LEU A 59 -1.42 -4.80 -21.18
CA LEU A 59 -0.91 -3.45 -21.49
C LEU A 59 -0.94 -3.17 -23.00
N TYR A 60 -0.56 -4.15 -23.83
CA TYR A 60 -0.62 -4.04 -25.29
C TYR A 60 -2.06 -3.84 -25.80
N ARG A 61 -3.03 -4.65 -25.35
CA ARG A 61 -4.45 -4.51 -25.72
C ARG A 61 -5.02 -3.17 -25.26
N SER A 62 -4.72 -2.77 -24.03
CA SER A 62 -5.13 -1.52 -23.44
C SER A 62 -4.57 -0.30 -24.18
N ALA A 63 -3.28 -0.34 -24.53
CA ALA A 63 -2.63 0.68 -25.33
C ALA A 63 -3.26 0.75 -26.73
N LEU A 64 -3.49 -0.39 -27.38
CA LEU A 64 -4.18 -0.45 -28.67
C LEU A 64 -5.55 0.22 -28.64
N SER A 65 -6.39 -0.09 -27.65
CA SER A 65 -7.72 0.52 -27.53
C SER A 65 -7.67 2.04 -27.37
N LEU A 66 -6.73 2.55 -26.56
CA LEU A 66 -6.54 4.01 -26.39
C LEU A 66 -5.98 4.67 -27.65
N LEU A 67 -5.13 3.97 -28.40
CA LEU A 67 -4.51 4.46 -29.62
C LEU A 67 -5.50 4.46 -30.79
N TYR A 68 -6.37 3.46 -30.90
CA TYR A 68 -7.40 3.40 -31.95
C TYR A 68 -8.32 4.61 -31.84
N TRP A 69 -8.75 4.89 -30.61
CA TRP A 69 -9.52 6.07 -30.31
C TRP A 69 -8.78 7.37 -30.66
N GLY A 70 -7.48 7.46 -30.34
CA GLY A 70 -6.66 8.61 -30.71
C GLY A 70 -6.64 8.84 -32.21
N VAL A 71 -6.46 7.78 -33.01
CA VAL A 71 -6.41 7.87 -34.48
C VAL A 71 -7.74 8.33 -35.05
N GLU A 72 -8.86 7.77 -34.57
CA GLU A 72 -10.20 8.23 -34.97
C GLU A 72 -10.40 9.73 -34.74
N LEU A 73 -9.77 10.31 -33.71
CA LEU A 73 -9.91 11.72 -33.37
C LEU A 73 -9.09 12.69 -34.20
N VAL A 74 -7.91 12.27 -34.63
CA VAL A 74 -6.99 13.13 -35.39
C VAL A 74 -7.17 12.91 -36.89
N SER A 75 -7.79 11.80 -37.29
CA SER A 75 -8.06 11.51 -38.70
C SER A 75 -9.23 12.35 -39.23
N PRO A 76 -9.17 12.82 -40.49
CA PRO A 76 -10.29 13.50 -41.12
C PRO A 76 -11.50 12.57 -41.26
N PRO A 77 -12.74 13.09 -41.27
CA PRO A 77 -13.94 12.27 -41.42
C PRO A 77 -13.88 11.50 -42.74
N GLN A 78 -13.79 10.18 -42.68
CA GLN A 78 -13.97 9.29 -43.83
C GLN A 78 -15.43 8.82 -43.89
N ASP A 79 -15.92 8.55 -45.11
CA ASP A 79 -17.28 8.08 -45.35
C ASP A 79 -17.60 6.83 -44.52
N ALA A 80 -18.79 6.83 -43.92
CA ALA A 80 -19.23 5.86 -42.92
C ALA A 80 -19.40 4.41 -43.42
N SER A 81 -19.10 4.14 -44.70
CA SER A 81 -19.30 2.85 -45.37
C SER A 81 -18.14 1.85 -45.22
N GLU A 82 -16.97 2.26 -44.72
CA GLU A 82 -15.82 1.36 -44.50
C GLU A 82 -15.42 1.28 -43.02
N LYS A 83 -16.36 0.88 -42.15
CA LYS A 83 -15.99 0.41 -40.79
C LYS A 83 -15.44 -1.02 -40.85
N SER A 84 -14.37 -1.23 -41.63
CA SER A 84 -13.52 -2.41 -41.47
C SER A 84 -12.63 -2.19 -40.25
N VAL A 85 -12.28 -3.26 -39.53
CA VAL A 85 -11.39 -3.23 -38.38
C VAL A 85 -10.08 -2.57 -38.80
N ILE A 86 -9.92 -1.27 -38.53
CA ILE A 86 -8.71 -0.53 -38.83
C ILE A 86 -7.59 -1.27 -38.11
N SER A 87 -6.57 -1.72 -38.82
CA SER A 87 -5.33 -2.13 -38.20
C SER A 87 -4.48 -0.89 -38.00
N LEU A 88 -4.18 -0.52 -36.75
CA LEU A 88 -3.33 0.63 -36.41
C LEU A 88 -1.96 0.48 -37.09
N SER A 89 -1.66 1.33 -38.08
CA SER A 89 -0.35 1.34 -38.70
C SER A 89 0.65 2.09 -37.81
N LEU A 90 1.95 1.80 -37.96
CA LEU A 90 3.00 2.58 -37.28
C LEU A 90 3.00 4.05 -37.69
N THR A 91 2.46 4.36 -38.87
CA THR A 91 2.28 5.73 -39.37
C THR A 91 1.25 6.49 -38.53
N ASP A 92 0.13 5.85 -38.20
CA ASP A 92 -0.93 6.46 -37.38
C ASP A 92 -0.45 6.73 -35.95
N LEU A 93 0.33 5.79 -35.40
CA LEU A 93 0.98 5.93 -34.10
C LEU A 93 1.95 7.11 -34.05
N ARG A 94 2.76 7.26 -35.11
CA ARG A 94 3.73 8.34 -35.22
C ARG A 94 3.04 9.69 -35.32
N MET A 95 1.97 9.78 -36.09
CA MET A 95 1.15 10.99 -36.21
C MET A 95 0.54 11.37 -34.85
N LEU A 96 -0.04 10.41 -34.12
CA LEU A 96 -0.56 10.67 -32.78
C LEU A 96 0.49 11.20 -31.80
N LEU A 97 1.66 10.57 -31.75
CA LEU A 97 2.74 10.97 -30.85
C LEU A 97 3.27 12.38 -31.16
N GLN A 98 3.09 12.87 -32.40
CA GLN A 98 3.49 14.21 -32.83
C GLN A 98 2.45 15.30 -32.51
N THR A 99 1.19 14.93 -32.27
CA THR A 99 0.10 15.89 -32.01
C THR A 99 0.18 16.59 -30.66
N GLY A 100 0.92 16.01 -29.69
CA GLY A 100 0.99 16.53 -28.31
C GLY A 100 -0.30 16.35 -27.50
N LEU A 101 -1.26 15.55 -27.99
CA LEU A 101 -2.48 15.21 -27.27
C LEU A 101 -2.16 14.41 -26.00
N THR A 102 -2.76 14.78 -24.86
CA THR A 102 -2.55 14.06 -23.59
C THR A 102 -3.87 13.72 -22.90
N LEU A 103 -3.90 12.61 -22.15
CA LEU A 103 -5.04 12.20 -21.32
C LEU A 103 -5.47 13.28 -20.32
N ARG A 104 -4.53 14.09 -19.84
CA ARG A 104 -4.82 15.22 -18.95
C ARG A 104 -5.69 16.28 -19.62
N MET A 105 -5.43 16.60 -20.89
CA MET A 105 -6.23 17.56 -21.65
C MET A 105 -7.65 17.04 -21.88
N ILE A 106 -7.81 15.73 -22.07
CA ILE A 106 -9.12 15.06 -22.18
C ILE A 106 -9.88 15.14 -20.86
N GLY A 107 -9.23 14.83 -19.74
CA GLY A 107 -9.85 14.96 -18.41
C GLY A 107 -10.31 16.40 -18.10
N TYR A 108 -9.53 17.40 -18.53
CA TYR A 108 -9.92 18.80 -18.44
C TYR A 108 -11.16 19.12 -19.27
N PHE A 109 -11.21 18.68 -20.51
CA PHE A 109 -12.38 18.85 -21.38
C PHE A 109 -13.63 18.19 -20.80
N LEU A 110 -13.55 16.90 -20.41
CA LEU A 110 -14.66 16.17 -19.78
C LEU A 110 -15.20 16.88 -18.54
N THR A 111 -14.31 17.40 -17.68
CA THR A 111 -14.72 18.13 -16.47
C THR A 111 -15.44 19.44 -16.80
N VAL A 112 -15.03 20.14 -17.87
CA VAL A 112 -15.73 21.36 -18.33
C VAL A 112 -17.11 21.02 -18.88
N CYS A 113 -17.24 19.93 -19.66
CA CYS A 113 -18.52 19.45 -20.18
C CYS A 113 -19.49 19.07 -19.05
N GLU A 114 -19.02 18.35 -18.03
CA GLU A 114 -19.83 17.92 -16.88
C GLU A 114 -20.34 19.12 -16.07
N VAL A 115 -19.50 20.14 -15.88
CA VAL A 115 -19.79 21.27 -14.99
C VAL A 115 -20.46 22.45 -15.71
N GLY A 116 -20.35 22.53 -17.05
CA GLY A 116 -20.91 23.61 -17.87
C GLY A 116 -20.25 24.98 -17.67
N SER A 117 -19.10 25.04 -16.98
CA SER A 117 -18.39 26.28 -16.67
C SER A 117 -16.89 26.05 -16.44
N VAL A 118 -16.04 26.77 -17.17
CA VAL A 118 -14.58 26.70 -17.01
C VAL A 118 -14.14 27.13 -15.60
N ALA A 119 -14.75 28.17 -15.04
CA ALA A 119 -14.37 28.65 -13.70
C ALA A 119 -14.74 27.65 -12.59
N LYS A 120 -15.93 27.05 -12.66
CA LYS A 120 -16.34 25.99 -11.72
C LYS A 120 -15.50 24.71 -11.91
N ALA A 121 -15.21 24.32 -13.15
CA ALA A 121 -14.35 23.17 -13.45
C ALA A 121 -12.92 23.35 -12.93
N ALA A 122 -12.34 24.54 -13.09
CA ALA A 122 -11.01 24.85 -12.57
C ALA A 122 -10.94 24.72 -11.04
N ARG A 123 -11.97 25.19 -10.33
CA ARG A 123 -12.11 24.99 -8.88
C ARG A 123 -12.22 23.50 -8.52
N LYS A 124 -13.05 22.72 -9.23
CA LYS A 124 -13.19 21.27 -9.03
C LYS A 124 -11.85 20.54 -9.22
N LEU A 125 -11.03 21.00 -10.15
CA LEU A 125 -9.71 20.45 -10.47
C LEU A 125 -8.56 21.04 -9.64
N SER A 126 -8.84 21.95 -8.71
CA SER A 126 -7.82 22.65 -7.91
C SER A 126 -6.72 23.33 -8.73
N ILE A 127 -7.08 23.92 -9.88
CA ILE A 127 -6.17 24.70 -10.73
C ILE A 127 -6.74 26.09 -11.02
N SER A 128 -5.90 27.00 -11.50
CA SER A 128 -6.36 28.33 -11.91
C SER A 128 -7.23 28.26 -13.17
N GLN A 129 -8.25 29.12 -13.26
CA GLN A 129 -9.08 29.25 -14.47
C GLN A 129 -8.25 29.62 -15.73
N PRO A 130 -7.27 30.54 -15.69
CA PRO A 130 -6.38 30.80 -16.83
C PRO A 130 -5.63 29.56 -17.29
N THR A 131 -5.16 28.71 -16.37
CA THR A 131 -4.49 27.44 -16.69
C THR A 131 -5.44 26.51 -17.44
N LEU A 132 -6.64 26.28 -16.92
CA LEU A 132 -7.62 25.41 -17.57
C LEU A 132 -8.03 25.93 -18.95
N SER A 133 -8.30 27.23 -19.07
CA SER A 133 -8.66 27.86 -20.35
C SER A 133 -7.57 27.68 -21.41
N ARG A 134 -6.30 27.84 -21.02
CA ARG A 134 -5.16 27.64 -21.93
C ARG A 134 -5.04 26.19 -22.38
N GLN A 135 -5.29 25.22 -21.51
CA GLN A 135 -5.24 23.80 -21.85
C GLN A 135 -6.36 23.40 -22.83
N ILE A 136 -7.56 23.93 -22.65
CA ILE A 136 -8.65 23.72 -23.60
C ILE A 136 -8.35 24.37 -24.96
N GLN A 137 -7.81 25.59 -24.99
CA GLN A 137 -7.42 26.23 -26.25
C GLN A 137 -6.33 25.44 -26.98
N LYS A 138 -5.36 24.89 -26.25
CA LYS A 138 -4.37 23.99 -26.84
C LYS A 138 -5.02 22.74 -27.44
N LEU A 139 -6.00 22.15 -26.75
CA LEU A 139 -6.76 21.01 -27.27
C LEU A 139 -7.51 21.38 -28.57
N GLU A 140 -8.21 22.51 -28.59
CA GLU A 140 -8.87 23.04 -29.80
C GLU A 140 -7.88 23.24 -30.96
N THR A 141 -6.67 23.71 -30.67
CA THR A 141 -5.61 23.93 -31.66
C THR A 141 -5.08 22.62 -32.22
N ILE A 142 -4.83 21.63 -31.36
CA ILE A 142 -4.35 20.30 -31.77
C ILE A 142 -5.37 19.61 -32.68
N LEU A 143 -6.66 19.72 -32.34
CA LEU A 143 -7.74 19.12 -33.11
C LEU A 143 -8.18 19.97 -34.32
N ASN A 144 -7.67 21.21 -34.42
CA ASN A 144 -8.11 22.21 -35.39
C ASN A 144 -9.64 22.41 -35.42
N ARG A 145 -10.28 22.38 -34.25
CA ARG A 145 -11.74 22.53 -34.07
C ARG A 145 -12.05 23.39 -32.86
N LYS A 146 -13.09 24.21 -32.95
CA LYS A 146 -13.68 24.85 -31.77
C LYS A 146 -14.55 23.85 -31.04
N LEU A 147 -14.37 23.77 -29.72
CA LEU A 147 -15.08 22.82 -28.88
C LEU A 147 -16.10 23.51 -27.98
N LEU A 148 -15.78 24.73 -27.54
CA LEU A 148 -16.59 25.45 -26.56
C LEU A 148 -17.09 26.79 -27.12
N ILE A 149 -18.40 26.99 -27.06
CA ILE A 149 -19.03 28.30 -27.25
C ILE A 149 -19.20 28.94 -25.88
N ARG A 150 -18.50 30.04 -25.62
CA ARG A 150 -18.53 30.74 -24.33
C ARG A 150 -19.59 31.84 -24.36
N SER A 151 -20.41 31.91 -23.31
CA SER A 151 -21.42 32.94 -23.13
C SER A 151 -21.43 33.45 -21.68
N PRO A 152 -22.12 34.57 -21.37
CA PRO A 152 -22.29 35.05 -20.00
C PRO A 152 -22.97 34.02 -19.08
N PHE A 153 -23.75 33.09 -19.65
CA PHE A 153 -24.49 32.07 -18.91
C PHE A 153 -23.70 30.77 -18.72
N GLY A 154 -22.49 30.67 -19.27
CA GLY A 154 -21.64 29.49 -19.12
C GLY A 154 -21.02 29.06 -20.44
N VAL A 155 -20.93 27.73 -20.62
CA VAL A 155 -20.31 27.13 -21.80
C VAL A 155 -21.30 26.17 -22.46
N GLN A 156 -21.42 26.29 -23.78
CA GLN A 156 -22.12 25.34 -24.64
C GLN A 156 -21.12 24.57 -25.50
N LEU A 157 -21.45 23.32 -25.83
CA LEU A 157 -20.63 22.48 -26.70
C LEU A 157 -20.96 22.77 -28.17
N THR A 158 -19.95 22.75 -29.02
CA THR A 158 -20.14 22.69 -30.48
C THR A 158 -20.59 21.28 -30.90
N PRO A 159 -21.16 21.10 -32.11
CA PRO A 159 -21.45 19.77 -32.65
C PRO A 159 -20.21 18.86 -32.66
N GLU A 160 -19.05 19.40 -32.98
CA GLU A 160 -17.76 18.68 -32.97
C GLU A 160 -17.35 18.28 -31.55
N ALA A 161 -17.61 19.13 -30.55
CA ALA A 161 -17.37 18.79 -29.15
C ALA A 161 -18.31 17.69 -28.64
N GLN A 162 -19.50 17.57 -29.21
CA GLN A 162 -20.45 16.53 -28.82
C GLN A 162 -19.99 15.14 -29.32
N LEU A 163 -19.48 15.07 -30.55
CA LEU A 163 -18.80 13.88 -31.08
C LEU A 163 -17.53 13.53 -30.28
N LEU A 164 -16.72 14.55 -29.96
CA LEU A 164 -15.53 14.39 -29.13
C LEU A 164 -15.89 13.86 -27.74
N LEU A 165 -16.98 14.34 -27.13
CA LEU A 165 -17.43 13.94 -25.80
C LEU A 165 -17.72 12.44 -25.73
N GLU A 166 -18.43 11.88 -26.72
CA GLU A 166 -18.71 10.45 -26.80
C GLU A 166 -17.42 9.61 -26.88
N GLY A 167 -16.46 10.07 -27.68
CA GLY A 167 -15.14 9.45 -27.76
C GLY A 167 -14.37 9.53 -26.44
N CYS A 168 -14.30 10.72 -25.83
CA CYS A 168 -13.60 10.95 -24.58
C CYS A 168 -14.20 10.13 -23.42
N GLN A 169 -15.53 9.96 -23.39
CA GLN A 169 -16.20 9.09 -22.42
C GLN A 169 -15.83 7.62 -22.62
N ARG A 170 -15.75 7.14 -23.87
CA ARG A 170 -15.24 5.80 -24.19
C ARG A 170 -13.78 5.64 -23.73
N ALA A 171 -12.92 6.61 -24.01
CA ALA A 171 -11.52 6.57 -23.58
C ALA A 171 -11.36 6.61 -22.05
N ASP A 172 -12.15 7.41 -21.34
CA ASP A 172 -12.18 7.43 -19.87
C ASP A 172 -12.72 6.11 -19.31
N GLN A 173 -13.75 5.51 -19.93
CA GLN A 173 -14.23 4.18 -19.56
C GLN A 173 -13.17 3.10 -19.80
N THR A 174 -12.47 3.12 -20.94
CA THR A 174 -11.35 2.22 -21.22
C THR A 174 -10.21 2.46 -20.22
N TYR A 175 -9.84 3.71 -19.95
CA TYR A 175 -8.85 4.03 -18.94
C TYR A 175 -9.24 3.50 -17.55
N ARG A 176 -10.49 3.70 -17.14
CA ARG A 176 -11.03 3.17 -15.88
C ARG A 176 -11.13 1.65 -15.89
N SER A 177 -11.45 1.01 -17.01
CA SER A 177 -11.49 -0.44 -17.13
C SER A 177 -10.09 -1.03 -17.07
N ILE A 178 -9.08 -0.37 -17.65
CA ILE A 178 -7.66 -0.71 -17.49
C ILE A 178 -7.27 -0.58 -16.02
N MET A 179 -7.64 0.53 -15.36
CA MET A 179 -7.36 0.72 -13.93
C MET A 179 -8.13 -0.24 -13.01
N ARG A 180 -9.20 -0.88 -13.49
CA ARG A 180 -10.01 -1.88 -12.78
C ARG A 180 -9.71 -3.32 -13.20
N ASP A 181 -8.98 -3.54 -14.30
CA ASP A 181 -8.59 -4.87 -14.80
C ASP A 181 -7.83 -5.57 -13.67
N GLU A 182 -8.19 -6.82 -13.38
CA GLU A 182 -7.56 -7.61 -12.32
C GLU A 182 -6.05 -7.80 -12.59
N ASN A 183 -5.64 -7.83 -13.87
CA ASN A 183 -4.22 -7.85 -14.26
C ASN A 183 -3.50 -6.53 -13.95
N PHE A 184 -4.23 -5.41 -13.87
CA PHE A 184 -3.72 -4.12 -13.40
C PHE A 184 -3.85 -3.93 -11.89
N SER A 185 -4.87 -4.54 -11.25
CA SER A 185 -4.94 -4.69 -9.80
C SER A 185 -3.81 -5.60 -9.27
N TYR A 186 -3.30 -6.51 -10.10
CA TYR A 186 -2.06 -7.25 -9.90
C TYR A 186 -0.83 -6.34 -9.76
N PHE A 187 -0.79 -5.14 -10.37
CA PHE A 187 0.28 -4.16 -10.10
C PHE A 187 0.23 -3.58 -8.68
N ARG A 188 -0.96 -3.48 -8.06
CA ARG A 188 -1.04 -3.21 -6.61
C ARG A 188 -0.54 -4.40 -5.79
N GLN A 189 -0.61 -5.62 -6.32
CA GLN A 189 -0.03 -6.82 -5.72
C GLN A 189 1.50 -6.94 -5.92
N PHE A 190 2.17 -5.99 -6.57
CA PHE A 190 3.64 -5.91 -6.57
C PHE A 190 4.19 -4.79 -5.69
N ARG A 191 3.34 -3.97 -5.05
CA ARG A 191 3.77 -3.12 -3.92
C ARG A 191 3.96 -3.99 -2.68
N THR A 192 5.13 -3.95 -2.06
CA THR A 192 5.36 -4.62 -0.77
C THR A 192 4.24 -4.29 0.22
N LEU A 193 3.64 -5.30 0.85
CA LEU A 193 2.79 -5.09 2.02
C LEU A 193 3.70 -4.74 3.19
N ARG A 194 3.56 -3.52 3.71
CA ARG A 194 4.42 -2.96 4.76
C ARG A 194 3.72 -3.11 6.10
N LEU A 195 4.11 -4.15 6.83
CA LEU A 195 3.66 -4.39 8.20
C LEU A 195 4.60 -3.66 9.17
N ALA A 196 4.06 -2.68 9.88
CA ALA A 196 4.69 -2.15 11.08
C ALA A 196 4.31 -3.03 12.28
N SER A 197 5.25 -3.33 13.15
CA SER A 197 5.02 -4.10 14.38
C SER A 197 5.63 -3.38 15.57
N MET A 198 5.03 -3.53 16.75
CA MET A 198 5.71 -3.19 18.01
C MET A 198 7.00 -4.02 18.13
N MET A 199 7.94 -3.52 18.92
CA MET A 199 9.20 -4.23 19.17
C MET A 199 8.97 -5.50 20.01
N PRO A 200 9.50 -6.66 19.60
CA PRO A 200 9.44 -7.87 20.39
C PRO A 200 10.30 -7.78 21.66
N SER A 201 9.89 -8.48 22.71
CA SER A 201 10.59 -8.53 24.00
C SER A 201 11.77 -9.50 24.03
N SER A 202 11.78 -10.52 23.17
CA SER A 202 12.88 -11.49 23.03
C SER A 202 12.71 -12.32 21.75
N SER A 203 13.74 -13.10 21.40
CA SER A 203 13.69 -14.09 20.31
C SER A 203 12.58 -15.13 20.50
N ASP A 204 12.25 -15.43 21.75
CA ASP A 204 11.27 -16.44 22.13
C ASP A 204 9.90 -15.85 22.50
N SER A 205 9.76 -14.53 22.42
CA SER A 205 8.52 -13.86 22.76
C SER A 205 7.37 -14.30 21.86
N SER A 206 6.16 -14.25 22.44
CA SER A 206 4.92 -14.53 21.72
C SER A 206 4.85 -13.75 20.38
N LEU A 207 5.25 -12.48 20.37
CA LEU A 207 5.21 -11.65 19.16
C LEU A 207 6.24 -12.10 18.10
N THR A 208 7.49 -12.38 18.48
CA THR A 208 8.52 -12.85 17.54
C THR A 208 8.10 -14.14 16.85
N LEU A 209 7.59 -15.10 17.61
CA LEU A 209 7.10 -16.37 17.08
C LEU A 209 5.90 -16.16 16.13
N THR A 210 5.04 -15.17 16.39
CA THR A 210 3.91 -14.83 15.52
C THR A 210 4.38 -14.22 14.20
N LEU A 211 5.33 -13.27 14.24
CA LEU A 211 5.90 -12.66 13.04
C LEU A 211 6.67 -13.69 12.20
N ALA A 212 7.48 -14.55 12.83
CA ALA A 212 8.23 -15.59 12.13
C ALA A 212 7.31 -16.57 11.39
N ARG A 213 6.23 -17.02 12.04
CA ARG A 213 5.23 -17.88 11.39
C ARG A 213 4.45 -17.14 10.29
N LEU A 214 4.10 -15.87 10.50
CA LEU A 214 3.47 -15.05 9.46
C LEU A 214 4.35 -15.01 8.20
N VAL A 215 5.64 -14.67 8.33
CA VAL A 215 6.58 -14.62 7.21
C VAL A 215 6.70 -15.99 6.53
N ARG A 216 6.76 -17.08 7.31
CA ARG A 216 6.80 -18.44 6.80
C ARG A 216 5.55 -18.80 5.99
N LEU A 217 4.36 -18.63 6.56
CA LEU A 217 3.08 -18.92 5.89
C LEU A 217 2.91 -18.07 4.63
N TRP A 218 3.29 -16.80 4.70
CA TRP A 218 3.22 -15.88 3.56
C TRP A 218 4.08 -16.38 2.39
N ARG A 219 5.29 -16.84 2.68
CA ARG A 219 6.23 -17.40 1.70
C ARG A 219 5.77 -18.76 1.16
N GLU A 220 5.37 -19.68 2.03
CA GLU A 220 4.94 -21.03 1.64
C GLU A 220 3.71 -20.99 0.73
N ARG A 221 2.74 -20.12 1.05
CA ARG A 221 1.53 -19.91 0.24
C ARG A 221 1.75 -19.04 -0.99
N ARG A 222 2.97 -18.54 -1.20
CA ARG A 222 3.37 -17.63 -2.29
C ARG A 222 2.41 -16.45 -2.41
N TYR A 223 1.98 -15.89 -1.29
CA TYR A 223 1.08 -14.74 -1.30
C TYR A 223 1.78 -13.52 -1.92
N GLN A 224 1.05 -12.82 -2.78
CA GLN A 224 1.45 -11.54 -3.35
C GLN A 224 0.55 -10.42 -2.80
N PRO A 225 1.09 -9.25 -2.45
CA PRO A 225 2.50 -8.85 -2.62
C PRO A 225 3.50 -9.45 -1.63
N ALA A 226 4.80 -9.24 -1.89
CA ALA A 226 5.85 -9.50 -0.92
C ALA A 226 5.60 -8.77 0.41
N LEU A 227 5.89 -9.42 1.54
CA LEU A 227 5.70 -8.86 2.87
C LEU A 227 7.02 -8.26 3.39
N THR A 228 6.95 -7.03 3.88
CA THR A 228 8.02 -6.38 4.65
C THR A 228 7.56 -6.15 6.07
N VAL A 229 8.45 -6.32 7.04
CA VAL A 229 8.15 -6.13 8.46
C VAL A 229 9.14 -5.13 9.02
N SER A 230 8.62 -4.03 9.57
CA SER A 230 9.41 -3.04 10.31
C SER A 230 8.99 -3.05 11.77
N THR A 231 9.95 -2.89 12.68
CA THR A 231 9.66 -2.78 14.12
C THR A 231 9.87 -1.34 14.58
N LEU A 232 8.86 -0.79 15.26
CA LEU A 232 8.85 0.62 15.68
C LEU A 232 7.86 0.83 16.84
N ALA A 233 7.94 2.01 17.47
CA ALA A 233 7.01 2.42 18.52
C ALA A 233 5.60 2.72 17.97
N ALA A 234 4.59 2.58 18.82
CA ALA A 234 3.19 2.77 18.44
C ALA A 234 2.87 4.16 17.85
N PRO A 235 3.41 5.29 18.36
CA PRO A 235 3.14 6.60 17.77
C PRO A 235 3.58 6.71 16.31
N THR A 236 4.82 6.33 16.00
CA THR A 236 5.38 6.33 14.64
C THR A 236 4.63 5.37 13.72
N MET A 237 4.09 4.28 14.27
CA MET A 237 3.28 3.32 13.50
C MET A 237 1.96 3.93 13.08
N VAL A 238 1.27 4.62 13.99
CA VAL A 238 0.01 5.29 13.71
C VAL A 238 0.22 6.40 12.67
N GLU A 239 1.22 7.25 12.86
CA GLU A 239 1.59 8.29 11.87
C GLU A 239 1.86 7.66 10.49
N GLY A 240 2.67 6.61 10.44
CA GLY A 240 3.00 5.97 9.17
C GLY A 240 1.81 5.26 8.49
N LEU A 241 0.86 4.74 9.25
CA LEU A 241 -0.42 4.27 8.70
C LEU A 241 -1.23 5.44 8.13
N LEU A 242 -1.29 6.57 8.83
CA LEU A 242 -1.99 7.79 8.39
C LEU A 242 -1.36 8.44 7.15
N GLU A 243 -0.06 8.24 6.92
CA GLU A 243 0.69 8.76 5.76
C GLU A 243 0.88 7.73 4.62
N ASP A 244 0.32 6.52 4.76
CA ASP A 244 0.49 5.41 3.79
C ASP A 244 1.95 4.96 3.61
N THR A 245 2.81 5.21 4.60
CA THR A 245 4.17 4.64 4.68
C THR A 245 4.14 3.19 5.17
N TYR A 246 3.15 2.83 5.99
CA TYR A 246 2.78 1.46 6.33
C TYR A 246 1.35 1.15 5.91
N ASP A 247 1.09 -0.12 5.63
CA ASP A 247 -0.22 -0.61 5.20
C ASP A 247 -1.00 -1.20 6.39
N VAL A 248 -0.29 -1.85 7.31
CA VAL A 248 -0.83 -2.56 8.46
C VAL A 248 0.05 -2.38 9.69
N GLY A 249 -0.55 -2.26 10.87
CA GLY A 249 0.14 -2.18 12.15
C GLY A 249 -0.19 -3.36 13.07
N LEU A 250 0.79 -3.88 13.79
CA LEU A 250 0.62 -4.83 14.90
C LEU A 250 1.00 -4.11 16.20
N THR A 251 0.01 -3.71 17.00
CA THR A 251 0.18 -2.80 18.14
C THR A 251 -0.57 -3.27 19.38
N ASP A 252 -0.26 -2.69 20.54
CA ASP A 252 -0.91 -2.89 21.84
C ASP A 252 -1.67 -1.64 22.29
N LEU A 253 -1.82 -0.66 21.38
CA LEU A 253 -2.45 0.62 21.63
C LEU A 253 -3.86 0.45 22.18
N LEU A 254 -4.13 1.02 23.37
CA LEU A 254 -5.44 0.92 24.04
C LEU A 254 -6.54 1.63 23.24
N ASP A 255 -6.26 2.85 22.77
CA ASP A 255 -7.20 3.66 22.00
C ASP A 255 -6.78 3.71 20.53
N VAL A 256 -7.47 2.97 19.68
CA VAL A 256 -7.23 3.00 18.23
C VAL A 256 -7.88 4.26 17.65
N PRO A 257 -7.16 5.09 16.85
CA PRO A 257 -7.76 6.24 16.19
C PRO A 257 -8.99 5.88 15.35
N PRO A 258 -10.04 6.72 15.32
CA PRO A 258 -11.32 6.39 14.67
C PRO A 258 -11.22 6.23 13.14
N THR A 259 -10.16 6.73 12.53
CA THR A 259 -9.83 6.58 11.10
C THR A 259 -9.25 5.21 10.76
N LEU A 260 -8.85 4.43 11.77
CA LEU A 260 -8.32 3.09 11.63
C LEU A 260 -9.36 2.05 12.05
N ASP A 261 -9.36 0.92 11.36
CA ASP A 261 -10.02 -0.31 11.80
C ASP A 261 -9.03 -1.19 12.56
N HIS A 262 -9.56 -2.13 13.34
CA HIS A 262 -8.75 -3.06 14.10
C HIS A 262 -9.40 -4.43 14.26
N VAL A 263 -8.57 -5.42 14.60
CA VAL A 263 -9.02 -6.72 15.13
C VAL A 263 -8.10 -7.17 16.25
N ASP A 264 -8.69 -7.67 17.34
CA ASP A 264 -7.96 -8.21 18.48
C ASP A 264 -7.46 -9.62 18.17
N LEU A 265 -6.14 -9.82 18.27
CA LEU A 265 -5.48 -11.08 17.91
C LEU A 265 -5.18 -11.94 19.15
N GLU A 266 -4.58 -11.34 20.17
CA GLU A 266 -4.09 -12.03 21.36
C GLU A 266 -4.36 -11.18 22.59
N ILE A 267 -4.71 -11.85 23.69
CA ILE A 267 -4.87 -11.26 25.00
C ILE A 267 -3.83 -11.92 25.89
N SER A 268 -2.97 -11.12 26.52
CA SER A 268 -1.93 -11.59 27.42
C SER A 268 -2.14 -10.98 28.80
N ASP A 269 -2.14 -11.84 29.82
CA ASP A 269 -2.14 -11.39 31.21
C ASP A 269 -0.81 -10.71 31.54
N LEU A 270 -0.88 -9.69 32.40
CA LEU A 270 0.29 -8.96 32.87
C LEU A 270 0.76 -9.53 34.21
N HIS A 271 2.07 -9.57 34.38
CA HIS A 271 2.74 -10.02 35.58
C HIS A 271 3.74 -8.97 36.05
N LEU A 272 3.89 -8.84 37.37
CA LEU A 272 5.09 -8.24 37.94
C LEU A 272 6.18 -9.31 37.96
N VAL A 273 7.29 -9.03 37.30
CA VAL A 273 8.40 -9.95 37.09
C VAL A 273 9.62 -9.44 37.86
N PHE A 274 10.31 -10.34 38.54
CA PHE A 274 11.48 -10.03 39.37
C PHE A 274 12.49 -11.19 39.32
N ALA A 275 13.72 -10.94 39.79
CA ALA A 275 14.77 -11.94 39.81
C ALA A 275 14.38 -13.19 40.61
N ARG A 276 14.94 -14.33 40.20
CA ARG A 276 14.77 -15.59 40.91
C ARG A 276 15.37 -15.55 42.30
N GLY A 277 14.78 -16.33 43.20
CA GLY A 277 15.36 -16.59 44.52
C GLY A 277 14.76 -15.75 45.64
N HIS A 278 13.67 -15.04 45.36
CA HIS A 278 12.79 -14.55 46.43
C HIS A 278 11.90 -15.68 46.92
N THR A 279 11.90 -15.94 48.23
CA THR A 279 10.92 -16.82 48.86
C THR A 279 9.53 -16.21 48.61
N LEU A 280 8.73 -16.82 47.74
CA LEU A 280 7.38 -16.35 47.39
C LEU A 280 6.42 -16.29 48.59
N ASN A 281 6.80 -16.87 49.73
CA ASN A 281 6.05 -16.79 50.98
C ASN A 281 6.15 -15.39 51.59
N GLY A 282 5.07 -14.60 51.46
CA GLY A 282 4.92 -13.28 52.08
C GLY A 282 5.29 -12.09 51.20
N VAL A 283 5.75 -12.32 49.97
CA VAL A 283 6.05 -11.26 49.00
C VAL A 283 4.76 -10.79 48.34
N THR A 284 4.53 -9.48 48.37
CA THR A 284 3.37 -8.83 47.73
C THR A 284 3.80 -7.97 46.54
N LEU A 285 2.88 -7.69 45.62
CA LEU A 285 3.11 -6.75 44.52
C LEU A 285 3.59 -5.39 45.07
N SER A 286 2.93 -4.88 46.12
CA SER A 286 3.25 -3.61 46.75
C SER A 286 4.67 -3.58 47.30
N SER A 287 5.05 -4.59 48.10
CA SER A 287 6.39 -4.64 48.72
C SER A 287 7.53 -4.67 47.70
N LEU A 288 7.32 -5.31 46.54
CA LEU A 288 8.33 -5.38 45.48
C LEU A 288 8.49 -4.05 44.75
N ILE A 289 7.37 -3.38 44.46
CA ILE A 289 7.35 -2.13 43.72
C ILE A 289 7.89 -0.99 44.59
N GLU A 290 7.39 -0.86 45.82
CA GLU A 290 7.80 0.19 46.75
C GLU A 290 9.20 -0.02 47.32
N GLY A 291 9.71 -1.26 47.32
CA GLY A 291 11.02 -1.61 47.85
C GLY A 291 12.16 -1.59 46.84
N GLY A 292 11.89 -1.39 45.54
CA GLY A 292 12.88 -1.57 44.48
C GLY A 292 12.74 -0.63 43.29
N THR A 293 13.67 -0.78 42.35
CA THR A 293 13.61 -0.09 41.06
C THR A 293 12.56 -0.76 40.18
N LEU A 294 11.62 0.02 39.64
CA LEU A 294 10.69 -0.43 38.61
C LEU A 294 11.18 -0.01 37.23
N ALA A 295 11.50 -0.97 36.36
CA ALA A 295 11.72 -0.67 34.95
C ALA A 295 10.36 -0.49 34.26
N ILE A 296 10.22 0.63 33.53
CA ILE A 296 9.00 0.98 32.82
C ILE A 296 9.26 1.20 31.33
N PRO A 297 8.28 0.89 30.45
CA PRO A 297 8.40 1.19 29.04
C PRO A 297 8.32 2.70 28.78
N ALA A 298 8.87 3.13 27.66
CA ALA A 298 8.78 4.52 27.21
C ALA A 298 7.34 4.98 26.99
N PHE A 299 7.15 6.30 27.10
CA PHE A 299 5.88 6.96 26.87
C PHE A 299 5.28 6.63 25.49
N GLY A 300 3.95 6.53 25.43
CA GLY A 300 3.19 6.27 24.20
C GLY A 300 3.00 4.80 23.83
N THR A 301 3.51 3.85 24.64
CA THR A 301 3.24 2.41 24.46
C THR A 301 2.01 1.95 25.25
N GLY A 302 1.35 0.88 24.80
CA GLY A 302 0.20 0.32 25.52
C GLY A 302 0.60 -0.23 26.89
N LEU A 303 1.73 -0.95 26.96
CA LEU A 303 2.28 -1.46 28.22
C LEU A 303 2.61 -0.36 29.24
N ARG A 304 3.15 0.80 28.80
CA ARG A 304 3.38 1.93 29.69
C ARG A 304 2.07 2.43 30.29
N ARG A 305 1.05 2.64 29.47
CA ARG A 305 -0.25 3.12 29.94
C ARG A 305 -0.93 2.13 30.89
N LEU A 306 -0.82 0.82 30.65
CA LEU A 306 -1.33 -0.21 31.57
C LEU A 306 -0.57 -0.23 32.89
N THR A 307 0.75 0.00 32.85
CA THR A 307 1.60 0.11 34.04
C THR A 307 1.19 1.32 34.88
N ASP A 308 1.07 2.50 34.26
CA ASP A 308 0.67 3.74 34.94
C ASP A 308 -0.73 3.60 35.56
N GLN A 309 -1.69 3.06 34.80
CA GLN A 309 -3.03 2.77 35.33
C GLN A 309 -2.98 1.81 36.52
N PHE A 310 -2.18 0.74 36.47
CA PHE A 310 -2.08 -0.18 37.59
C PHE A 310 -1.54 0.51 38.85
N LEU A 311 -0.43 1.24 38.72
CA LEU A 311 0.20 1.95 39.84
C LEU A 311 -0.75 2.98 40.47
N GLU A 312 -1.41 3.80 39.65
CA GLU A 312 -2.35 4.82 40.10
C GLU A 312 -3.54 4.21 40.85
N HIS A 313 -4.19 3.19 40.29
CA HIS A 313 -5.35 2.55 40.92
C HIS A 313 -4.98 1.78 42.20
N ALA A 314 -3.75 1.28 42.29
CA ALA A 314 -3.26 0.57 43.47
C ALA A 314 -2.67 1.52 44.53
N GLY A 315 -2.50 2.81 44.21
CA GLY A 315 -1.85 3.79 45.09
C GLY A 315 -0.37 3.48 45.33
N LEU A 316 0.30 2.80 44.40
CA LEU A 316 1.67 2.34 44.54
C LEU A 316 2.65 3.32 43.91
N VAL A 317 3.70 3.67 44.66
CA VAL A 317 4.78 4.54 44.19
C VAL A 317 6.08 3.75 44.25
N PRO A 318 6.73 3.46 43.10
CA PRO A 318 8.03 2.78 43.11
C PRO A 318 9.10 3.60 43.83
N ALA A 319 10.07 2.93 44.48
CA ALA A 319 11.20 3.63 45.12
C ALA A 319 12.04 4.41 44.10
N SER A 320 12.22 3.83 42.91
CA SER A 320 12.87 4.47 41.78
C SER A 320 12.36 3.88 40.47
N VAL A 321 12.57 4.61 39.38
CA VAL A 321 12.08 4.24 38.05
C VAL A 321 13.21 4.28 37.04
N PHE A 322 13.29 3.25 36.20
CA PHE A 322 14.17 3.20 35.03
C PHE A 322 13.33 3.11 33.75
N GLU A 323 13.37 4.15 32.91
CA GLU A 323 12.61 4.18 31.66
C GLU A 323 13.45 3.71 30.46
N THR A 324 12.89 2.85 29.61
CA THR A 324 13.53 2.42 28.35
C THR A 324 12.51 2.07 27.26
N GLN A 325 12.93 2.19 26.00
CA GLN A 325 12.16 1.72 24.84
C GLN A 325 12.36 0.22 24.57
N SER A 326 13.32 -0.42 25.23
CA SER A 326 13.68 -1.82 24.98
C SER A 326 13.14 -2.75 26.07
N ILE A 327 12.08 -3.49 25.74
CA ILE A 327 11.51 -4.51 26.66
C ILE A 327 12.52 -5.64 26.90
N SER A 328 13.36 -5.97 25.91
CA SER A 328 14.44 -6.96 26.08
C SER A 328 15.49 -6.51 27.10
N LEU A 329 15.82 -5.21 27.14
CA LEU A 329 16.67 -4.64 28.18
C LEU A 329 16.00 -4.72 29.56
N MET A 330 14.70 -4.39 29.65
CA MET A 330 13.95 -4.53 30.91
C MET A 330 14.04 -5.97 31.44
N LEU A 331 13.76 -6.96 30.59
CA LEU A 331 13.84 -8.37 30.98
C LEU A 331 15.25 -8.75 31.44
N ARG A 332 16.29 -8.27 30.75
CA ARG A 332 17.67 -8.56 31.13
C ARG A 332 18.01 -7.99 32.52
N LEU A 333 17.62 -6.74 32.80
CA LEU A 333 17.83 -6.11 34.10
C LEU A 333 17.06 -6.81 35.22
N VAL A 334 15.88 -7.36 34.92
CA VAL A 334 15.12 -8.19 35.84
C VAL A 334 15.84 -9.50 36.15
N ILE A 335 16.35 -10.19 35.13
CA ILE A 335 17.13 -11.44 35.30
C ILE A 335 18.38 -11.18 36.15
N ASP A 336 19.05 -10.04 35.94
CA ASP A 336 20.24 -9.63 36.69
C ASP A 336 19.91 -9.13 38.12
N GLY A 337 18.64 -9.07 38.51
CA GLY A 337 18.20 -8.64 39.85
C GLY A 337 18.34 -7.14 40.11
N THR A 338 18.48 -6.34 39.07
CA THR A 338 18.62 -4.88 39.17
C THR A 338 17.29 -4.18 39.43
N CYS A 339 16.20 -4.73 38.89
CA CYS A 339 14.86 -4.14 38.99
C CYS A 339 13.75 -5.20 38.92
N CYS A 340 12.53 -4.77 39.21
CA CYS A 340 11.32 -5.48 38.79
C CYS A 340 10.69 -4.79 37.57
N ALA A 341 9.78 -5.46 36.86
CA ALA A 341 9.08 -4.89 35.71
C ALA A 341 7.68 -5.50 35.55
N ILE A 342 6.72 -4.71 35.06
CA ILE A 342 5.42 -5.25 34.63
C ILE A 342 5.54 -5.68 33.17
N MET A 343 5.31 -6.97 32.91
CA MET A 343 5.51 -7.58 31.59
C MET A 343 4.38 -8.55 31.23
N PRO A 344 4.06 -8.71 29.93
CA PRO A 344 3.13 -9.73 29.47
C PRO A 344 3.71 -11.14 29.70
N ALA A 345 2.87 -12.09 30.10
CA ALA A 345 3.28 -13.49 30.37
C ALA A 345 4.08 -14.15 29.22
N GLY A 346 3.82 -13.76 27.97
CA GLY A 346 4.53 -14.25 26.78
C GLY A 346 5.88 -13.59 26.50
N SER A 347 6.40 -12.74 27.40
CA SER A 347 7.66 -12.00 27.19
C SER A 347 8.87 -12.61 27.91
N PHE A 348 8.65 -13.51 28.87
CA PHE A 348 9.69 -14.10 29.70
C PHE A 348 9.46 -15.61 29.84
N ARG A 349 10.50 -16.35 30.25
CA ARG A 349 10.36 -17.78 30.56
C ARG A 349 10.31 -17.97 32.08
N PRO A 350 9.39 -18.81 32.62
CA PRO A 350 9.29 -19.06 34.06
C PRO A 350 10.57 -19.62 34.71
N GLN A 351 11.48 -20.18 33.91
CA GLN A 351 12.77 -20.69 34.39
C GLN A 351 13.81 -19.60 34.61
N ASP A 352 13.64 -18.40 34.02
CA ASP A 352 14.62 -17.32 34.06
C ASP A 352 14.30 -16.29 35.17
N VAL A 353 13.04 -16.20 35.60
CA VAL A 353 12.50 -15.17 36.51
C VAL A 353 11.37 -15.72 37.38
N ASP A 354 11.11 -15.08 38.51
CA ASP A 354 9.88 -15.28 39.30
C ASP A 354 8.85 -14.21 38.92
N SER A 355 7.55 -14.49 39.11
CA SER A 355 6.50 -13.53 38.75
C SER A 355 5.23 -13.66 39.60
N LEU A 356 4.53 -12.53 39.77
CA LEU A 356 3.20 -12.45 40.39
C LEU A 356 2.19 -11.89 39.38
N PRO A 357 1.02 -12.52 39.16
CA PRO A 357 0.03 -12.03 38.22
C PRO A 357 -0.61 -10.73 38.72
N LEU A 358 -0.85 -9.78 37.81
CA LEU A 358 -1.70 -8.61 38.08
C LEU A 358 -3.19 -9.01 38.11
N PRO A 359 -4.07 -8.17 38.70
CA PRO A 359 -5.51 -8.38 38.61
C PRO A 359 -5.99 -8.51 37.15
N SER A 360 -6.94 -9.41 36.92
CA SER A 360 -7.42 -9.79 35.58
C SER A 360 -8.05 -8.68 34.75
N ARG A 361 -8.23 -7.47 35.28
CA ARG A 361 -8.62 -6.27 34.51
C ARG A 361 -7.45 -5.68 33.70
N TYR A 362 -6.21 -5.97 34.09
CA TYR A 362 -5.01 -5.50 33.41
C TYR A 362 -4.51 -6.57 32.45
N ARG A 363 -4.94 -6.48 31.19
CA ARG A 363 -4.49 -7.37 30.12
C ARG A 363 -4.02 -6.55 28.94
N MET A 364 -2.94 -7.01 28.32
CA MET A 364 -2.45 -6.45 27.08
C MET A 364 -3.15 -7.14 25.91
N ILE A 365 -3.69 -6.34 24.99
CA ILE A 365 -4.37 -6.84 23.79
C ILE A 365 -3.52 -6.50 22.58
N THR A 366 -2.97 -7.51 21.92
CA THR A 366 -2.30 -7.35 20.64
C THR A 366 -3.34 -7.22 19.54
N ARG A 367 -3.28 -6.13 18.80
CA ARG A 367 -4.23 -5.75 17.75
C ARG A 367 -3.54 -5.66 16.41
N LEU A 368 -4.25 -6.07 15.37
CA LEU A 368 -3.95 -5.66 14.02
C LEU A 368 -4.74 -4.39 13.72
N ILE A 369 -4.11 -3.36 13.17
CA ILE A 369 -4.74 -2.09 12.80
C ILE A 369 -4.43 -1.73 11.34
N TRP A 370 -5.38 -1.08 10.65
CA TRP A 370 -5.20 -0.62 9.28
C TRP A 370 -6.13 0.57 8.99
N LYS A 371 -5.84 1.35 7.94
CA LYS A 371 -6.74 2.43 7.50
C LYS A 371 -8.07 1.89 7.00
N LYS A 372 -9.20 2.49 7.42
CA LYS A 372 -10.54 2.17 6.88
C LYS A 372 -10.63 2.28 5.35
N THR A 373 -9.91 3.24 4.77
CA THR A 373 -9.87 3.51 3.33
C THR A 373 -8.77 2.74 2.60
N HIS A 374 -8.23 1.65 3.19
CA HIS A 374 -7.11 0.92 2.62
C HIS A 374 -7.42 0.39 1.22
N SER A 375 -6.51 0.66 0.27
CA SER A 375 -6.73 0.44 -1.16
C SER A 375 -6.73 -1.03 -1.60
N ASN A 376 -6.33 -1.95 -0.72
CA ASN A 376 -6.27 -3.38 -0.97
C ASN A 376 -6.75 -4.20 0.26
N PRO A 377 -8.07 -4.32 0.48
CA PRO A 377 -8.62 -5.05 1.62
C PRO A 377 -8.30 -6.56 1.57
N ALA A 378 -8.14 -7.15 0.38
CA ALA A 378 -7.83 -8.58 0.23
C ALA A 378 -6.46 -8.97 0.82
N SER A 379 -5.46 -8.10 0.75
CA SER A 379 -4.15 -8.33 1.41
C SER A 379 -4.26 -8.27 2.93
N ILE A 380 -5.12 -7.39 3.46
CA ILE A 380 -5.42 -7.31 4.89
C ILE A 380 -6.08 -8.61 5.37
N GLU A 381 -7.08 -9.11 4.63
CA GLU A 381 -7.78 -10.35 4.98
C GLU A 381 -6.87 -11.58 4.94
N ARG A 382 -5.94 -11.65 3.99
CA ARG A 382 -4.91 -12.71 3.97
C ARG A 382 -4.00 -12.65 5.19
N LEU A 383 -3.56 -11.45 5.57
CA LEU A 383 -2.70 -11.25 6.74
C LEU A 383 -3.44 -11.61 8.04
N LYS A 384 -4.70 -11.16 8.19
CA LYS A 384 -5.59 -11.57 9.29
C LYS A 384 -5.73 -13.09 9.36
N SER A 385 -6.00 -13.74 8.23
CA SER A 385 -6.17 -15.20 8.17
C SER A 385 -4.92 -15.93 8.66
N CYS A 386 -3.72 -15.53 8.21
CA CYS A 386 -2.46 -16.10 8.69
C CYS A 386 -2.25 -15.90 10.20
N LEU A 387 -2.56 -14.71 10.73
CA LEU A 387 -2.39 -14.40 12.15
C LEU A 387 -3.39 -15.15 13.04
N LEU A 388 -4.63 -15.32 12.58
CA LEU A 388 -5.66 -16.09 13.29
C LEU A 388 -5.36 -17.60 13.26
N GLU A 389 -4.80 -18.11 12.16
CA GLU A 389 -4.32 -19.50 12.07
C GLU A 389 -3.18 -19.77 13.05
N ASN A 390 -2.23 -18.84 13.19
CA ASN A 390 -1.16 -18.92 14.18
C ASN A 390 -1.71 -19.11 15.61
N ARG A 391 -2.80 -18.41 15.96
CA ARG A 391 -3.43 -18.50 17.27
C ARG A 391 -4.01 -19.89 17.53
N ARG A 392 -4.67 -20.49 16.53
CA ARG A 392 -5.28 -21.83 16.66
C ARG A 392 -4.21 -22.91 16.91
N HIS A 393 -3.07 -22.83 16.22
CA HIS A 393 -1.98 -23.78 16.45
C HIS A 393 -1.30 -23.63 17.81
N ARG A 394 -1.24 -22.42 18.40
CA ARG A 394 -0.71 -22.27 19.76
C ARG A 394 -1.61 -22.87 20.83
N LYS A 395 -2.93 -22.68 20.71
CA LYS A 395 -3.90 -23.29 21.63
C LYS A 395 -3.94 -24.81 21.57
N SER A 396 -3.42 -25.42 20.50
CA SER A 396 -3.34 -26.87 20.34
C SER A 396 -2.00 -27.47 20.79
N ALA A 397 -1.00 -26.63 21.06
CA ALA A 397 0.37 -27.03 21.42
C ALA A 397 0.75 -26.66 22.87
N ALA A 398 -0.05 -25.81 23.52
CA ALA A 398 -0.06 -25.55 24.96
C ALA A 398 -1.22 -26.32 25.58
#